data_AF-A0A800M8B1-F1
#
_entry.id   AF-A0A800M8B1-F1
#
_cell.length_a   1.000
_cell.length_b   1.000
_cell.length_c   1.000
_cell.angle_alpha   90.00
_cell.angle_beta   90.00
_cell.angle_gamma   90.00
#
_symmetry.space_group_name_H-M   'P 1'
#
loop_
_entity.id
_entity.type
_entity.pdbx_description
1 polymer ?
#
loop_
_entity_poly.entity_id
_entity_poly.type
_entity_poly.pdbx_seq_one_letter_code
_entity_poly.pdbx_strand_id
1 'polypeptide(L)'
;RGTLILLLLTLVAAFFYREFSFSRIHTLYFLTCFLIILFFSRLLSRSTLHWLHARGKHVEHVLLIGNGVSANKFIERLESLKTLGIVLKGVIEVGSSSNSDIPQDIPRIGKIEQLNQIIQANQIDQVFISLAPEDQHMLPELKEMLAEQWVDVSIIPDLGTFRTMHTEIESFDDMPIITIVQSPMTGWNQVLKRLLDISGSFFAIVIFAPGMLLISILIKLTSSGPALYGQERMGLDGQTFRALKFRSMQIDAESQTGAVWASENDDRRTKFGIFLRRYSLDELPQLFNVFKGEMSLVGPRPERPVFIEQFKSQIPHYMLRHKVKAGITGWAQINGWRGNTSLEKRIECDLYYIERWSIWFDLKILFLTLFRGFFDPNAY
;
A
#
# COMPACT_ATOMS: atom_id res chain seq x y z
N ARG A 1 12.04 -12.18 -20.04
CA ARG A 1 13.44 -12.00 -19.62
C ARG A 1 13.79 -12.83 -18.37
N GLY A 2 13.09 -12.69 -17.24
CA GLY A 2 13.41 -13.42 -15.99
C GLY A 2 13.42 -14.96 -16.06
N THR A 3 12.52 -15.58 -16.82
CA THR A 3 12.48 -17.06 -16.94
C THR A 3 13.69 -17.66 -17.66
N LEU A 4 14.28 -16.91 -18.60
CA LEU A 4 15.47 -17.35 -19.33
C LEU A 4 16.72 -17.26 -18.45
N ILE A 5 16.78 -16.24 -17.59
CA ILE A 5 17.82 -16.09 -16.57
C ILE A 5 17.72 -17.20 -15.52
N LEU A 6 16.52 -17.55 -15.07
CA LEU A 6 16.32 -18.64 -14.11
C LEU A 6 16.75 -20.00 -14.69
N LEU A 7 16.38 -20.29 -15.95
CA LEU A 7 16.85 -21.48 -16.66
C LEU A 7 18.39 -21.51 -16.71
N LEU A 8 19.02 -20.39 -17.08
CA LEU A 8 20.46 -20.29 -17.21
C LEU A 8 21.16 -20.48 -15.86
N LEU A 9 20.64 -19.88 -14.79
CA LEU A 9 21.13 -20.09 -13.42
C LEU A 9 20.97 -21.55 -12.96
N THR A 10 19.85 -22.21 -13.28
CA THR A 10 19.68 -23.64 -12.94
C THR A 10 20.64 -24.54 -13.71
N LEU A 11 20.92 -24.24 -14.98
CA LEU A 11 21.91 -24.96 -15.79
C LEU A 11 23.33 -24.75 -15.26
N VAL A 12 23.66 -23.52 -14.85
CA VAL A 12 24.95 -23.19 -14.23
C VAL A 12 25.09 -23.91 -12.89
N ALA A 13 24.07 -23.87 -12.02
CA ALA A 13 24.08 -24.59 -10.75
C ALA A 13 24.24 -26.11 -10.94
N ALA A 14 23.52 -26.69 -11.90
CA ALA A 14 23.64 -28.10 -12.27
C ALA A 14 25.03 -28.46 -12.83
N PHE A 15 25.69 -27.52 -13.53
CA PHE A 15 27.06 -27.72 -14.02
C PHE A 15 28.11 -27.73 -12.89
N PHE A 16 27.91 -26.91 -11.85
CA PHE A 16 28.80 -26.86 -10.68
C PHE A 16 28.56 -28.00 -9.69
N TYR A 17 27.36 -28.58 -9.64
CA TYR A 17 27.03 -29.73 -8.81
C TYR A 17 27.59 -31.04 -9.41
N ARG A 18 28.91 -31.20 -9.35
CA ARG A 18 29.69 -32.29 -10.01
C ARG A 18 29.70 -33.64 -9.31
N GLU A 19 29.09 -33.79 -8.13
CA GLU A 19 29.11 -35.05 -7.38
C GLU A 19 28.25 -36.17 -8.04
N PHE A 20 27.31 -35.80 -8.91
CA PHE A 20 26.53 -36.75 -9.70
C PHE A 20 26.85 -36.60 -11.19
N SER A 21 27.35 -37.67 -11.81
CA SER A 21 27.46 -37.77 -13.26
C SER A 21 26.08 -37.98 -13.87
N PHE A 22 25.33 -36.90 -14.03
CA PHE A 22 24.02 -36.95 -14.68
C PHE A 22 24.16 -37.42 -16.13
N SER A 23 23.44 -38.50 -16.47
CA SER A 23 23.34 -38.97 -17.86
C SER A 23 22.73 -37.88 -18.75
N ARG A 24 23.16 -37.80 -20.01
CA ARG A 24 22.59 -36.87 -21.02
C ARG A 24 21.07 -37.00 -21.15
N ILE A 25 20.56 -38.21 -20.91
CA ILE A 25 19.13 -38.51 -20.90
C ILE A 25 18.42 -37.78 -19.74
N HIS A 26 19.03 -37.70 -18.56
CA HIS A 26 18.46 -36.98 -17.42
C HIS A 26 18.36 -35.47 -17.70
N THR A 27 19.39 -34.88 -18.33
CA THR A 27 19.35 -33.47 -18.75
C THR A 27 18.23 -33.21 -19.75
N LEU A 28 18.00 -34.13 -20.70
CA LEU A 28 16.92 -34.00 -21.67
C LEU A 28 15.55 -34.08 -20.99
N TYR A 29 15.33 -35.06 -20.10
CA TYR A 29 14.09 -35.17 -19.32
C TYR A 29 13.83 -33.91 -18.49
N PHE A 30 14.85 -33.41 -17.80
CA PHE A 30 14.73 -32.18 -17.02
C PHE A 30 14.33 -30.98 -17.89
N LEU A 31 14.99 -30.80 -19.04
CA LEU A 31 14.69 -29.70 -19.96
C LEU A 31 13.26 -29.80 -20.51
N THR A 32 12.83 -30.99 -20.93
CA THR A 32 11.48 -31.21 -21.44
C THR A 32 10.42 -30.94 -20.36
N CYS A 33 10.60 -31.48 -19.15
CA CYS A 33 9.71 -31.22 -18.02
C CYS A 33 9.66 -29.72 -17.68
N PHE A 34 10.81 -29.05 -17.65
CA PHE A 34 10.90 -27.62 -17.38
C PHE A 34 10.12 -26.80 -18.42
N LEU A 35 10.30 -27.09 -19.71
CA LEU A 35 9.58 -26.40 -20.80
C LEU A 35 8.06 -26.62 -20.71
N ILE A 36 7.63 -27.85 -20.40
CA ILE A 36 6.21 -28.18 -20.21
C ILE A 36 5.64 -27.40 -19.02
N ILE A 37 6.29 -27.45 -17.86
CA ILE A 37 5.85 -26.72 -16.65
C ILE A 37 5.83 -25.20 -16.92
N LEU A 38 6.82 -24.68 -17.63
CA LEU A 38 6.88 -23.27 -17.99
C LEU A 38 5.74 -22.87 -18.94
N PHE A 39 5.42 -23.71 -19.92
CA PHE A 39 4.30 -23.49 -20.83
C PHE A 39 2.96 -23.49 -20.08
N PHE A 40 2.72 -24.52 -19.27
CA PHE A 40 1.49 -24.63 -18.48
C PHE A 40 1.35 -23.52 -17.44
N SER A 41 2.43 -23.16 -16.74
CA SER A 41 2.39 -22.03 -15.78
C SER A 41 2.07 -20.70 -16.46
N ARG A 42 2.53 -20.47 -17.69
CA ARG A 42 2.19 -19.27 -18.49
C ARG A 42 0.73 -19.27 -18.95
N LEU A 43 0.23 -20.42 -19.40
CA LEU A 43 -1.17 -20.57 -19.75
C LEU A 43 -2.07 -20.37 -18.54
N LEU A 44 -1.71 -20.98 -17.41
CA LEU A 44 -2.43 -20.86 -16.16
C LEU A 44 -2.40 -19.41 -15.68
N SER A 45 -1.24 -18.74 -15.64
CA SER A 45 -1.14 -17.35 -15.20
C SER A 45 -2.01 -16.40 -16.03
N ARG A 46 -2.00 -16.58 -17.37
CA ARG A 46 -2.86 -15.80 -18.28
C ARG A 46 -4.34 -16.09 -18.04
N SER A 47 -4.69 -17.36 -17.91
CA SER A 47 -6.08 -17.78 -17.69
C SER A 47 -6.60 -17.32 -16.33
N THR A 48 -5.78 -17.38 -15.27
CA THR A 48 -6.15 -16.89 -13.94
C THR A 48 -6.30 -15.38 -13.91
N LEU A 49 -5.40 -14.62 -14.56
CA LEU A 49 -5.54 -13.17 -14.66
C LEU A 49 -6.82 -12.80 -15.42
N HIS A 50 -7.06 -13.42 -16.57
CA HIS A 50 -8.27 -13.18 -17.36
C HIS A 50 -9.55 -13.55 -16.59
N TRP A 51 -9.55 -14.67 -15.86
CA TRP A 51 -10.67 -15.09 -15.02
C TRP A 51 -10.89 -14.18 -13.81
N LEU A 52 -9.82 -13.67 -13.19
CA LEU A 52 -9.91 -12.71 -12.09
C LEU A 52 -10.50 -11.36 -12.58
N HIS A 53 -10.05 -10.86 -13.74
CA HIS A 53 -10.55 -9.63 -14.34
C HIS A 53 -12.02 -9.78 -14.78
N ALA A 54 -12.39 -10.92 -15.39
CA ALA A 54 -13.77 -11.22 -15.77
C ALA A 54 -14.74 -11.29 -14.57
N ARG A 55 -14.23 -11.52 -13.36
CA ARG A 55 -14.99 -11.48 -12.10
C ARG A 55 -14.95 -10.13 -11.39
N GLY A 56 -14.40 -9.10 -12.03
CA GLY A 56 -14.31 -7.75 -11.47
C GLY A 56 -13.27 -7.60 -10.34
N LYS A 57 -12.35 -8.55 -10.16
CA LYS A 57 -11.27 -8.47 -9.16
C LYS A 57 -9.99 -7.97 -9.84
N HIS A 58 -9.33 -6.98 -9.22
CA HIS A 58 -8.20 -6.23 -9.81
C HIS A 58 -8.58 -5.49 -11.11
N VAL A 59 -9.79 -4.94 -11.15
CA VAL A 59 -10.16 -3.98 -12.19
C VAL A 59 -9.81 -2.60 -11.66
N GLU A 60 -8.90 -1.90 -12.33
CA GLU A 60 -8.51 -0.54 -11.96
C GLU A 60 -9.43 0.45 -12.67
N HIS A 61 -10.16 1.24 -11.88
CA HIS A 61 -11.04 2.27 -12.39
C HIS A 61 -10.25 3.55 -12.63
N VAL A 62 -10.21 3.95 -13.90
CA VAL A 62 -9.41 5.07 -14.36
C VAL A 62 -10.28 6.27 -14.70
N LEU A 63 -9.87 7.44 -14.24
CA LEU A 63 -10.42 8.75 -14.63
C LEU A 63 -9.34 9.51 -15.42
N LEU A 64 -9.70 10.06 -16.58
CA LEU A 64 -8.82 10.93 -17.35
C LEU A 64 -9.26 12.39 -17.18
N ILE A 65 -8.32 13.27 -16.85
CA ILE A 65 -8.52 14.72 -16.76
C ILE A 65 -7.73 15.40 -17.87
N GLY A 66 -8.44 16.16 -18.69
CA GLY A 66 -7.89 16.93 -19.80
C GLY A 66 -8.35 16.44 -21.16
N ASN A 67 -7.83 17.09 -22.19
CA ASN A 67 -8.26 16.99 -23.57
C ASN A 67 -7.05 17.13 -24.52
N GLY A 68 -7.27 16.83 -25.80
CA GLY A 68 -6.27 16.94 -26.85
C GLY A 68 -5.74 15.61 -27.36
N VAL A 69 -4.68 15.68 -28.17
CA VAL A 69 -4.16 14.54 -28.95
C VAL A 69 -3.59 13.44 -28.06
N SER A 70 -2.88 13.82 -26.99
CA SER A 70 -2.29 12.87 -26.04
C SER A 70 -3.35 12.14 -25.21
N ALA A 71 -4.42 12.83 -24.83
CA ALA A 71 -5.59 12.24 -24.17
C ALA A 71 -6.30 11.20 -25.07
N ASN A 72 -6.53 11.52 -26.35
CA ASN A 72 -7.17 10.60 -27.28
C ASN A 72 -6.32 9.35 -27.56
N LYS A 73 -5.01 9.53 -27.79
CA LYS A 73 -4.08 8.39 -27.94
C LYS A 73 -4.08 7.49 -26.71
N PHE A 74 -4.16 8.07 -25.52
CA PHE A 74 -4.24 7.30 -24.27
C PHE A 74 -5.53 6.49 -24.19
N ILE A 75 -6.66 7.09 -24.57
CA ILE A 75 -7.96 6.42 -24.66
C ILE A 75 -7.90 5.23 -25.62
N GLU A 76 -7.43 5.42 -26.85
CA GLU A 76 -7.30 4.34 -27.84
C GLU A 76 -6.40 3.21 -27.32
N ARG A 77 -5.31 3.56 -26.62
CA ARG A 77 -4.41 2.59 -26.01
C ARG A 77 -5.10 1.84 -24.87
N LEU A 78 -5.83 2.52 -23.99
CA LEU A 78 -6.60 1.89 -22.92
C LEU A 78 -7.64 0.92 -23.47
N GLU A 79 -8.27 1.23 -24.59
CA GLU A 79 -9.19 0.30 -25.24
C GLU A 79 -8.50 -0.99 -25.70
N SER A 80 -7.31 -0.88 -26.27
CA SER A 80 -6.49 -2.03 -26.65
C SER A 80 -6.02 -2.85 -25.43
N LEU A 81 -5.94 -2.20 -24.26
CA LEU A 81 -5.48 -2.79 -23.00
C LEU A 81 -6.63 -3.21 -22.06
N LYS A 82 -7.90 -3.16 -22.49
CA LYS A 82 -9.06 -3.64 -21.70
C LYS A 82 -8.86 -5.05 -21.12
N THR A 83 -8.09 -5.91 -21.80
CA THR A 83 -7.76 -7.25 -21.30
C THR A 83 -6.93 -7.28 -20.01
N LEU A 84 -6.24 -6.18 -19.68
CA LEU A 84 -5.46 -6.00 -18.46
C LEU A 84 -6.31 -5.57 -17.25
N GLY A 85 -7.62 -5.40 -17.42
CA GLY A 85 -8.52 -5.03 -16.31
C GLY A 85 -8.54 -3.53 -16.03
N ILE A 86 -7.99 -2.69 -16.89
CA ILE A 86 -8.04 -1.23 -16.73
C ILE A 86 -9.29 -0.72 -17.43
N VAL A 87 -10.19 -0.07 -16.69
CA VAL A 87 -11.48 0.42 -17.21
C VAL A 87 -11.56 1.92 -17.04
N LEU A 88 -11.60 2.63 -18.18
CA LEU A 88 -11.87 4.07 -18.20
C LEU A 88 -13.33 4.30 -17.81
N LYS A 89 -13.55 4.91 -16.64
CA LYS A 89 -14.88 5.24 -16.14
C LYS A 89 -15.43 6.51 -16.77
N GLY A 90 -14.57 7.47 -17.10
CA GLY A 90 -14.95 8.67 -17.84
C GLY A 90 -13.83 9.68 -17.95
N VAL A 91 -14.16 10.81 -18.58
CA VAL A 91 -13.23 11.91 -18.86
C VAL A 91 -13.79 13.22 -18.30
N ILE A 92 -12.91 14.03 -17.70
CA ILE A 92 -13.20 15.42 -17.32
C ILE A 92 -12.44 16.32 -18.30
N GLU A 93 -13.18 17.02 -19.14
CA GLU A 93 -12.58 17.97 -20.09
C GLU A 93 -12.18 19.26 -19.36
N VAL A 94 -10.99 19.78 -19.69
CA VAL A 94 -10.43 21.01 -19.12
C VAL A 94 -10.37 22.05 -20.25
N GLY A 95 -10.76 23.29 -19.97
CA GLY A 95 -10.74 24.37 -20.95
C GLY A 95 -11.97 24.41 -21.89
N SER A 96 -12.08 25.50 -22.64
CA SER A 96 -13.18 25.81 -23.57
C SER A 96 -12.89 25.42 -25.02
N SER A 97 -11.89 24.56 -25.25
CA SER A 97 -11.52 24.09 -26.58
C SER A 97 -12.66 23.24 -27.16
N SER A 98 -13.30 23.83 -28.17
CA SER A 98 -14.47 23.32 -28.88
C SER A 98 -14.18 22.10 -29.76
N ASN A 99 -12.92 21.66 -29.81
CA ASN A 99 -12.49 20.45 -30.49
C ASN A 99 -12.26 19.34 -29.46
N SER A 100 -13.37 18.80 -28.95
CA SER A 100 -13.34 17.52 -28.25
C SER A 100 -13.08 16.41 -29.28
N ASP A 101 -11.82 16.14 -29.60
CA ASP A 101 -11.42 14.96 -30.40
C ASP A 101 -11.57 13.64 -29.60
N ILE A 102 -12.20 13.68 -28.42
CA ILE A 102 -12.50 12.52 -27.59
C ILE A 102 -13.67 11.75 -28.22
N PRO A 103 -13.57 10.41 -28.39
CA PRO A 103 -14.65 9.58 -28.91
C PRO A 103 -15.95 9.74 -28.14
N GLN A 104 -17.09 9.85 -28.85
CA GLN A 104 -18.42 10.06 -28.24
C GLN A 104 -18.87 8.91 -27.32
N ASP A 105 -18.25 7.73 -27.43
CA ASP A 105 -18.60 6.53 -26.67
C ASP A 105 -18.16 6.59 -25.20
N ILE A 106 -17.42 7.62 -24.79
CA ILE A 106 -16.86 7.73 -23.43
C ILE A 106 -17.64 8.76 -22.61
N PRO A 107 -18.12 8.39 -21.41
CA PRO A 107 -18.92 9.30 -20.60
C PRO A 107 -18.08 10.48 -20.09
N ARG A 108 -18.59 11.69 -20.32
CA ARG A 108 -18.05 12.94 -19.76
C ARG A 108 -18.61 13.12 -18.35
N ILE A 109 -17.78 12.90 -17.33
CA ILE A 109 -18.23 12.90 -15.93
C ILE A 109 -17.96 14.28 -15.32
N GLY A 110 -18.84 15.24 -15.59
CA GLY A 110 -18.90 16.51 -14.86
C GLY A 110 -17.71 17.45 -15.07
N LYS A 111 -17.52 18.37 -14.10
CA LYS A 111 -16.49 19.44 -14.11
C LYS A 111 -15.43 19.20 -13.03
N ILE A 112 -14.28 19.87 -13.17
CA ILE A 112 -13.15 19.82 -12.21
C ILE A 112 -13.58 20.15 -10.78
N GLU A 113 -14.50 21.10 -10.59
CA GLU A 113 -15.01 21.49 -9.26
C GLU A 113 -15.68 20.31 -8.50
N GLN A 114 -16.20 19.33 -9.24
CA GLN A 114 -16.89 18.16 -8.68
C GLN A 114 -15.96 16.93 -8.58
N LEU A 115 -14.67 17.09 -8.84
CA LEU A 115 -13.68 16.00 -8.89
C LEU A 115 -13.73 15.10 -7.65
N ASN A 116 -13.83 15.69 -6.46
CA ASN A 116 -13.90 14.94 -5.20
C ASN A 116 -15.13 14.04 -5.11
N GLN A 117 -16.30 14.53 -5.56
CA GLN A 117 -17.55 13.76 -5.55
C GLN A 117 -17.51 12.63 -6.59
N ILE A 118 -16.92 12.92 -7.76
CA ILE A 118 -16.79 11.97 -8.87
C ILE A 118 -15.89 10.80 -8.49
N ILE A 119 -14.76 11.07 -7.83
CA ILE A 119 -13.81 10.06 -7.38
C ILE A 119 -14.49 9.10 -6.38
N GLN A 120 -15.21 9.64 -5.40
CA GLN A 120 -15.86 8.84 -4.37
C GLN A 120 -17.07 8.06 -4.91
N ALA A 121 -17.91 8.69 -5.74
CA ALA A 121 -19.11 8.05 -6.28
C ALA A 121 -18.78 6.90 -7.24
N ASN A 122 -17.71 7.04 -8.03
CA ASN A 122 -17.33 6.05 -9.04
C ASN A 122 -16.24 5.07 -8.57
N GLN A 123 -15.77 5.18 -7.33
CA GLN A 123 -14.67 4.36 -6.79
C GLN A 123 -13.46 4.36 -7.73
N ILE A 124 -12.99 5.55 -8.10
CA ILE A 124 -11.82 5.71 -8.97
C ILE A 124 -10.57 5.32 -8.20
N ASP A 125 -9.73 4.47 -8.79
CA ASP A 125 -8.46 4.02 -8.21
C ASP A 125 -7.30 4.88 -8.71
N GLN A 126 -7.32 5.27 -9.99
CA GLN A 126 -6.24 6.03 -10.63
C GLN A 126 -6.77 7.18 -11.49
N VAL A 127 -6.08 8.32 -11.43
CA VAL A 127 -6.35 9.52 -12.20
C VAL A 127 -5.18 9.81 -13.13
N PHE A 128 -5.44 9.89 -14.43
CA PHE A 128 -4.47 10.37 -15.41
C PHE A 128 -4.76 11.82 -15.75
N ILE A 129 -3.72 12.65 -15.76
CA ILE A 129 -3.80 14.07 -16.12
C ILE A 129 -3.07 14.25 -17.46
N SER A 130 -3.79 14.63 -18.50
CA SER A 130 -3.24 14.97 -19.81
C SER A 130 -3.74 16.35 -20.21
N LEU A 131 -2.99 17.38 -19.83
CA LEU A 131 -3.34 18.77 -20.10
C LEU A 131 -2.62 19.25 -21.37
N ALA A 132 -3.33 20.01 -22.20
CA ALA A 132 -2.72 20.78 -23.28
C ALA A 132 -1.72 21.81 -22.71
N PRO A 133 -0.72 22.27 -23.49
CA PRO A 133 0.24 23.29 -23.05
C PRO A 133 -0.41 24.55 -22.46
N GLU A 134 -1.58 24.92 -22.97
CA GLU A 134 -2.38 26.09 -22.54
C GLU A 134 -2.91 25.93 -21.10
N ASP A 135 -3.30 24.71 -20.72
CA ASP A 135 -3.93 24.39 -19.44
C ASP A 135 -2.94 23.91 -18.36
N GLN A 136 -1.63 23.86 -18.67
CA GLN A 136 -0.61 23.41 -17.72
C GLN A 136 -0.54 24.27 -16.44
N HIS A 137 -1.02 25.51 -16.49
CA HIS A 137 -1.12 26.40 -15.33
C HIS A 137 -2.04 25.84 -14.22
N MET A 138 -2.99 24.95 -14.56
CA MET A 138 -3.90 24.31 -13.61
C MET A 138 -3.29 23.09 -12.89
N LEU A 139 -2.12 22.62 -13.34
CA LEU A 139 -1.48 21.42 -12.81
C LEU A 139 -1.21 21.49 -11.29
N PRO A 140 -0.69 22.61 -10.71
CA PRO A 140 -0.47 22.69 -9.27
C PRO A 140 -1.77 22.57 -8.46
N GLU A 141 -2.83 23.27 -8.89
CA GLU A 141 -4.15 23.24 -8.24
C GLU A 141 -4.74 21.82 -8.28
N LEU A 142 -4.68 21.14 -9.43
CA LEU A 142 -5.13 19.75 -9.55
C LEU A 142 -4.33 18.80 -8.66
N LYS A 143 -3.01 19.00 -8.53
CA LYS A 143 -2.19 18.19 -7.62
C LYS A 143 -2.62 18.37 -6.17
N GLU A 144 -2.90 19.59 -5.73
CA GLU A 144 -3.35 19.85 -4.36
C GLU A 144 -4.72 19.22 -4.09
N MET A 145 -5.68 19.39 -5.01
CA MET A 145 -7.01 18.78 -4.89
C MET A 145 -6.94 17.25 -4.83
N LEU A 146 -6.08 16.63 -5.65
CA LEU A 146 -5.93 15.18 -5.70
C LEU A 146 -5.08 14.62 -4.55
N ALA A 147 -4.15 15.39 -3.99
CA ALA A 147 -3.34 14.97 -2.84
C ALA A 147 -4.17 14.68 -1.59
N GLU A 148 -5.37 15.25 -1.52
CA GLU A 148 -6.35 14.98 -0.47
C GLU A 148 -7.17 13.70 -0.67
N GLN A 149 -7.08 13.08 -1.84
CA GLN A 149 -7.86 11.90 -2.21
C GLN A 149 -6.99 10.63 -2.17
N TRP A 150 -7.65 9.47 -2.06
CA TRP A 150 -6.98 8.17 -1.99
C TRP A 150 -6.58 7.61 -3.36
N VAL A 151 -6.38 8.44 -4.39
CA VAL A 151 -6.19 7.99 -5.78
C VAL A 151 -4.74 8.11 -6.23
N ASP A 152 -4.29 7.22 -7.11
CA ASP A 152 -2.97 7.32 -7.71
C ASP A 152 -3.01 8.33 -8.86
N VAL A 153 -2.00 9.21 -8.97
CA VAL A 153 -2.02 10.34 -9.93
C VAL A 153 -0.84 10.25 -10.88
N SER A 154 -1.15 10.05 -12.16
CA SER A 154 -0.17 9.95 -13.24
C SER A 154 -0.35 11.09 -14.24
N ILE A 155 0.73 11.77 -14.63
CA ILE A 155 0.69 12.78 -15.70
C ILE A 155 1.12 12.13 -17.00
N ILE A 156 0.35 12.38 -18.05
CA ILE A 156 0.71 12.09 -19.43
C ILE A 156 1.17 13.41 -20.05
N PRO A 157 2.48 13.70 -20.07
CA PRO A 157 3.01 14.90 -20.70
C PRO A 157 2.70 14.88 -22.20
N ASP A 158 2.20 16.00 -22.72
CA ASP A 158 2.06 16.20 -24.16
C ASP A 158 3.44 16.55 -24.75
N LEU A 159 4.27 15.53 -24.98
CA LEU A 159 5.61 15.67 -25.54
C LEU A 159 5.60 15.88 -27.07
N GLY A 160 4.67 16.64 -27.62
CA GLY A 160 4.48 16.80 -29.08
C GLY A 160 5.80 16.75 -29.88
N THR A 161 5.96 15.74 -30.75
CA THR A 161 7.17 15.45 -31.57
C THR A 161 8.54 15.58 -30.87
N PHE A 162 8.62 15.59 -29.54
CA PHE A 162 9.89 15.54 -28.83
C PHE A 162 10.41 14.12 -28.94
N ARG A 163 11.29 13.88 -29.91
CA ARG A 163 12.18 12.71 -29.93
C ARG A 163 13.13 12.84 -28.75
N THR A 164 12.72 12.35 -27.59
CA THR A 164 13.58 12.23 -26.42
C THR A 164 14.66 11.18 -26.69
N MET A 165 15.85 11.65 -27.07
CA MET A 165 17.08 10.88 -27.04
C MET A 165 17.45 10.69 -25.56
N HIS A 166 17.36 9.46 -25.06
CA HIS A 166 17.85 9.05 -23.74
C HIS A 166 17.21 9.71 -22.52
N THR A 167 15.98 9.34 -22.20
CA THR A 167 15.47 9.46 -20.83
C THR A 167 14.72 8.18 -20.49
N GLU A 168 15.15 7.47 -19.45
CA GLU A 168 14.39 6.35 -18.88
C GLU A 168 13.14 6.94 -18.20
N ILE A 169 12.12 7.20 -19.00
CA ILE A 169 10.76 7.42 -18.52
C ILE A 169 10.15 6.03 -18.39
N GLU A 170 9.51 5.71 -17.26
CA GLU A 170 8.71 4.50 -17.16
C GLU A 170 7.70 4.51 -18.30
N SER A 171 7.90 3.61 -19.27
CA SER A 171 7.06 3.53 -20.45
C SER A 171 5.90 2.59 -20.17
N PHE A 172 4.70 3.16 -20.02
CA PHE A 172 3.48 2.37 -20.14
C PHE A 172 3.15 2.31 -21.63
N ASP A 173 3.51 1.20 -22.28
CA ASP A 173 3.23 0.93 -23.69
C ASP A 173 3.64 2.10 -24.62
N ASP A 174 4.94 2.41 -24.67
CA ASP A 174 5.57 3.47 -25.49
C ASP A 174 5.10 4.92 -25.25
N MET A 175 4.25 5.17 -24.24
CA MET A 175 3.94 6.52 -23.79
C MET A 175 4.81 6.92 -22.60
N PRO A 176 5.40 8.13 -22.63
CA PRO A 176 6.09 8.67 -21.48
C PRO A 176 5.03 9.06 -20.44
N ILE A 177 4.99 8.38 -19.30
CA ILE A 177 4.12 8.75 -18.17
C ILE A 177 5.02 9.23 -17.04
N ILE A 178 4.72 10.40 -16.49
CA ILE A 178 5.38 10.93 -15.29
C ILE A 178 4.41 10.72 -14.14
N THR A 179 4.63 9.68 -13.34
CA THR A 179 3.82 9.48 -12.15
C THR A 179 4.30 10.39 -11.03
N ILE A 180 3.41 11.24 -10.52
CA ILE A 180 3.75 12.23 -9.48
C ILE A 180 3.65 11.59 -8.10
N VAL A 181 2.63 10.73 -7.92
CA VAL A 181 2.31 10.05 -6.68
C VAL A 181 2.08 8.59 -7.02
N GLN A 182 3.06 7.77 -6.68
CA GLN A 182 3.04 6.32 -6.89
C GLN A 182 3.27 5.67 -5.52
N SER A 183 2.48 4.66 -5.17
CA SER A 183 2.88 3.79 -4.08
C SER A 183 4.19 3.10 -4.47
N PRO A 184 5.25 3.13 -3.63
CA PRO A 184 6.49 2.40 -3.91
C PRO A 184 6.28 0.86 -3.96
N MET A 185 5.08 0.40 -3.58
CA MET A 185 4.72 -1.00 -3.41
C MET A 185 4.02 -1.58 -4.64
N THR A 186 4.50 -1.29 -5.85
CA THR A 186 3.97 -1.86 -7.10
C THR A 186 4.78 -3.09 -7.55
N GLY A 187 4.13 -4.00 -8.27
CA GLY A 187 4.78 -5.16 -8.89
C GLY A 187 5.50 -6.10 -7.90
N TRP A 188 6.77 -6.42 -8.19
CA TRP A 188 7.57 -7.37 -7.40
C TRP A 188 7.85 -6.88 -5.97
N ASN A 189 7.90 -5.57 -5.76
CA ASN A 189 8.11 -4.98 -4.44
C ASN A 189 6.97 -5.34 -3.48
N GLN A 190 5.73 -5.33 -3.96
CA GLN A 190 4.56 -5.75 -3.19
C GLN A 190 4.64 -7.21 -2.75
N VAL A 191 5.09 -8.08 -3.66
CA VAL A 191 5.25 -9.52 -3.41
C VAL A 191 6.34 -9.76 -2.37
N LEU A 192 7.50 -9.14 -2.55
CA LEU A 192 8.63 -9.26 -1.62
C LEU A 192 8.27 -8.73 -0.23
N LYS A 193 7.60 -7.57 -0.17
CA LYS A 193 7.08 -7.03 1.08
C LYS A 193 6.12 -7.99 1.76
N ARG A 194 5.17 -8.57 1.00
CA ARG A 194 4.19 -9.49 1.55
C ARG A 194 4.82 -10.78 2.06
N LEU A 195 5.83 -11.30 1.37
CA LEU A 195 6.60 -12.45 1.83
C LEU A 195 7.34 -12.15 3.14
N LEU A 196 7.96 -10.97 3.25
CA LEU A 196 8.59 -10.51 4.49
C LEU A 196 7.55 -10.42 5.63
N ASP A 197 6.38 -9.86 5.36
CA ASP A 197 5.31 -9.73 6.36
C ASP A 197 4.78 -11.08 6.84
N ILE A 198 4.47 -12.00 5.92
CA ILE A 198 3.95 -13.33 6.29
C ILE A 198 4.99 -14.11 7.06
N SER A 199 6.23 -14.17 6.55
CA SER A 199 7.30 -14.94 7.20
C SER A 199 7.64 -14.35 8.58
N GLY A 200 7.87 -13.04 8.67
CA GLY A 200 8.22 -12.39 9.92
C GLY A 200 7.08 -12.43 10.95
N SER A 201 5.83 -12.21 10.53
CA SER A 201 4.68 -12.33 11.46
C SER A 201 4.47 -13.77 11.92
N PHE A 202 4.64 -14.76 11.05
CA PHE A 202 4.55 -16.17 11.41
C PHE A 202 5.58 -16.55 12.49
N PHE A 203 6.87 -16.23 12.27
CA PHE A 203 7.92 -16.51 13.25
C PHE A 203 7.67 -15.77 14.58
N ALA A 204 7.27 -14.50 14.51
CA ALA A 204 6.96 -13.72 15.71
C ALA A 204 5.76 -14.32 16.47
N ILE A 205 4.70 -14.74 15.79
CA ILE A 205 3.55 -15.40 16.44
C ILE A 205 4.00 -16.68 17.14
N VAL A 206 4.79 -17.54 16.50
CA VAL A 206 5.27 -18.79 17.10
C VAL A 206 6.12 -18.53 18.34
N ILE A 207 7.05 -17.57 18.26
CA ILE A 207 7.95 -17.21 19.38
C ILE A 207 7.16 -16.59 20.54
N PHE A 208 6.24 -15.66 20.26
CA PHE A 208 5.50 -14.94 21.29
C PHE A 208 4.22 -15.66 21.74
N ALA A 209 3.80 -16.74 21.08
CA ALA A 209 2.57 -17.49 21.39
C ALA A 209 2.48 -17.93 22.87
N PRO A 210 3.54 -18.51 23.50
CA PRO A 210 3.49 -18.87 24.91
C PRO A 210 3.25 -17.65 25.82
N GLY A 211 3.91 -16.53 25.51
CA GLY A 211 3.74 -15.28 26.26
C GLY A 211 2.36 -14.67 26.06
N MET A 212 1.84 -14.65 24.84
CA MET A 212 0.49 -14.19 24.52
C MET A 212 -0.59 -15.01 25.24
N LEU A 213 -0.40 -16.34 25.35
CA LEU A 213 -1.30 -17.20 26.09
C LEU A 213 -1.28 -16.87 27.58
N LEU A 214 -0.10 -16.70 28.18
CA LEU A 214 0.05 -16.31 29.59
C LEU A 214 -0.61 -14.95 29.86
N ILE A 215 -0.37 -13.95 29.01
CA ILE A 215 -0.99 -12.63 29.11
C ILE A 215 -2.51 -12.74 29.03
N SER A 216 -3.04 -13.55 28.11
CA SER A 216 -4.48 -13.77 27.96
C SER A 216 -5.12 -14.36 29.23
N ILE A 217 -4.44 -15.34 29.86
CA ILE A 217 -4.87 -15.92 31.14
C ILE A 217 -4.84 -14.86 32.24
N LEU A 218 -3.74 -14.11 32.38
CA LEU A 218 -3.60 -13.05 33.39
C LEU A 218 -4.67 -11.97 33.26
N ILE A 219 -5.03 -11.56 32.03
CA ILE A 219 -6.11 -10.60 31.80
C ILE A 219 -7.45 -11.13 32.26
N LYS A 220 -7.76 -12.42 32.00
CA LYS A 220 -9.01 -13.06 32.47
C LYS A 220 -9.06 -13.21 33.99
N LEU A 221 -7.92 -13.42 34.65
CA LEU A 221 -7.84 -13.52 36.10
C LEU A 221 -7.93 -12.16 36.80
N THR A 222 -7.45 -11.09 36.15
CA THR A 222 -7.37 -9.75 36.75
C THR A 222 -8.53 -8.83 36.37
N SER A 223 -9.30 -9.16 35.33
CA SER A 223 -10.41 -8.34 34.85
C SER A 223 -11.49 -9.20 34.17
N SER A 224 -12.77 -8.91 34.40
CA SER A 224 -13.91 -9.59 33.76
C SER A 224 -13.98 -9.29 32.26
N GLY A 225 -14.38 -10.23 31.41
CA GLY A 225 -14.60 -10.04 29.96
C GLY A 225 -13.47 -10.59 29.04
N PRO A 226 -13.52 -10.31 27.72
CA PRO A 226 -12.60 -10.89 26.74
C PRO A 226 -11.17 -10.31 26.86
N ALA A 227 -10.17 -11.17 26.68
CA ALA A 227 -8.76 -10.76 26.74
C ALA A 227 -8.29 -9.95 25.52
N LEU A 228 -8.91 -10.19 24.37
CA LEU A 228 -8.64 -9.48 23.13
C LEU A 228 -9.72 -8.45 22.85
N TYR A 229 -9.29 -7.28 22.39
CA TYR A 229 -10.12 -6.16 21.97
C TYR A 229 -9.70 -5.72 20.57
N GLY A 230 -10.66 -5.47 19.69
CA GLY A 230 -10.40 -5.01 18.33
C GLY A 230 -10.81 -3.56 18.17
N GLN A 231 -9.84 -2.66 17.96
CA GLN A 231 -10.07 -1.24 17.74
C GLN A 231 -10.12 -0.92 16.24
N GLU A 232 -11.11 -0.14 15.81
CA GLU A 232 -11.17 0.31 14.42
C GLU A 232 -10.06 1.30 14.11
N ARG A 233 -9.38 1.05 12.99
CA ARG A 233 -8.23 1.80 12.49
C ARG A 233 -8.30 1.90 10.98
N MET A 234 -7.67 2.93 10.43
CA MET A 234 -7.57 3.11 8.98
C MET A 234 -6.24 2.57 8.45
N GLY A 235 -6.29 1.82 7.36
CA GLY A 235 -5.16 1.17 6.71
C GLY A 235 -4.87 1.73 5.31
N LEU A 236 -4.48 0.83 4.40
CA LEU A 236 -4.20 1.12 3.00
C LEU A 236 -5.43 1.70 2.29
N ASP A 237 -5.24 2.76 1.50
CA ASP A 237 -6.26 3.44 0.68
C ASP A 237 -7.53 3.82 1.46
N GLY A 238 -7.37 4.16 2.74
CA GLY A 238 -8.47 4.58 3.60
C GLY A 238 -9.37 3.44 4.11
N GLN A 239 -9.07 2.17 3.78
CA GLN A 239 -9.89 1.04 4.23
C GLN A 239 -9.77 0.84 5.75
N THR A 240 -10.89 0.65 6.43
CA THR A 240 -10.89 0.39 7.87
C THR A 240 -10.69 -1.09 8.19
N PHE A 241 -9.99 -1.36 9.29
CA PHE A 241 -9.77 -2.71 9.80
C PHE A 241 -9.76 -2.71 11.33
N ARG A 242 -9.94 -3.89 11.93
CA ARG A 242 -9.93 -4.06 13.38
C ARG A 242 -8.54 -4.46 13.87
N ALA A 243 -7.79 -3.50 14.39
CA ALA A 243 -6.49 -3.74 15.01
C ALA A 243 -6.68 -4.49 16.34
N LEU A 244 -6.15 -5.71 16.42
CA LEU A 244 -6.26 -6.56 17.61
C LEU A 244 -5.27 -6.10 18.68
N LYS A 245 -5.74 -5.96 19.92
CA LYS A 245 -4.91 -5.66 21.08
C LYS A 245 -5.33 -6.50 22.28
N PHE A 246 -4.42 -6.69 23.23
CA PHE A 246 -4.82 -7.12 24.55
C PHE A 246 -5.54 -5.99 25.27
N ARG A 247 -6.53 -6.37 26.07
CA ARG A 247 -7.26 -5.41 26.88
C ARG A 247 -6.36 -4.86 27.99
N SER A 248 -6.06 -3.57 27.89
CA SER A 248 -5.30 -2.80 28.89
C SER A 248 -6.18 -1.81 29.69
N MET A 249 -7.40 -1.54 29.24
CA MET A 249 -8.36 -0.62 29.87
C MET A 249 -9.54 -1.37 30.52
N GLN A 250 -10.22 -0.71 31.45
CA GLN A 250 -11.46 -1.21 32.04
C GLN A 250 -12.56 -1.36 30.98
N ILE A 251 -13.53 -2.24 31.22
CA ILE A 251 -14.71 -2.37 30.37
C ILE A 251 -15.43 -1.01 30.35
N ASP A 252 -15.92 -0.60 29.16
CA ASP A 252 -16.63 0.66 28.95
C ASP A 252 -15.81 1.95 29.22
N ALA A 253 -14.48 1.87 29.18
CA ALA A 253 -13.58 3.02 29.33
C ALA A 253 -13.87 4.18 28.34
N GLU A 254 -14.38 3.89 27.14
CA GLU A 254 -14.74 4.93 26.16
C GLU A 254 -16.23 5.31 26.18
N SER A 255 -17.06 4.67 27.02
CA SER A 255 -18.52 4.87 27.03
C SER A 255 -18.96 6.27 27.45
N GLN A 256 -18.18 6.95 28.30
CA GLN A 256 -18.49 8.30 28.80
C GLN A 256 -17.74 9.41 28.09
N THR A 257 -16.58 9.13 27.47
CA THR A 257 -15.67 10.15 26.92
C THR A 257 -15.50 10.09 25.40
N GLY A 258 -15.93 9.00 24.75
CA GLY A 258 -15.63 8.74 23.35
C GLY A 258 -14.14 8.50 23.06
N ALA A 259 -13.76 8.72 21.80
CA ALA A 259 -12.40 8.52 21.30
C ALA A 259 -11.43 9.60 21.80
N VAL A 260 -10.84 9.42 22.98
CA VAL A 260 -9.87 10.37 23.53
C VAL A 260 -8.44 9.92 23.21
N TRP A 261 -7.57 10.89 22.89
CA TRP A 261 -6.14 10.64 22.68
C TRP A 261 -5.48 10.17 23.98
N ALA A 262 -4.48 9.28 23.89
CA ALA A 262 -3.88 8.69 25.09
C ALA A 262 -3.13 9.76 25.92
N SER A 263 -3.53 9.92 27.19
CA SER A 263 -2.84 10.76 28.18
C SER A 263 -1.93 9.90 29.07
N GLU A 264 -0.86 10.48 29.63
CA GLU A 264 0.08 9.80 30.53
C GLU A 264 -0.60 9.25 31.78
N ASN A 265 -1.59 9.97 32.33
CA ASN A 265 -2.35 9.59 33.52
C ASN A 265 -3.82 9.34 33.16
N ASP A 266 -4.09 8.22 32.48
CA ASP A 266 -5.46 7.82 32.16
C ASP A 266 -5.98 6.81 33.20
N ASP A 267 -6.90 7.27 34.06
CA ASP A 267 -7.52 6.50 35.15
C ASP A 267 -8.30 5.26 34.67
N ARG A 268 -8.57 5.16 33.37
CA ARG A 268 -9.28 4.04 32.75
C ARG A 268 -8.41 2.79 32.56
N ARG A 269 -7.11 2.87 32.85
CA ARG A 269 -6.15 1.76 32.71
C ARG A 269 -6.23 0.81 33.88
N THR A 270 -6.10 -0.49 33.61
CA THR A 270 -5.92 -1.50 34.67
C THR A 270 -4.46 -1.51 35.14
N LYS A 271 -4.19 -1.92 36.39
CA LYS A 271 -2.82 -2.02 36.92
C LYS A 271 -1.92 -2.90 36.05
N PHE A 272 -2.47 -4.03 35.56
CA PHE A 272 -1.76 -4.90 34.62
C PHE A 272 -1.67 -4.29 33.20
N GLY A 273 -2.69 -3.53 32.78
CA GLY A 273 -2.68 -2.80 31.51
C GLY A 273 -1.57 -1.74 31.41
N ILE A 274 -1.20 -1.09 32.52
CA ILE A 274 -0.05 -0.18 32.58
C ILE A 274 1.25 -0.93 32.23
N PHE A 275 1.44 -2.13 32.81
CA PHE A 275 2.58 -2.98 32.48
C PHE A 275 2.59 -3.39 31.01
N LEU A 276 1.44 -3.82 30.47
CA LEU A 276 1.33 -4.21 29.06
C LEU A 276 1.69 -3.07 28.11
N ARG A 277 1.20 -1.85 28.36
CA ARG A 277 1.48 -0.68 27.51
C ARG A 277 2.93 -0.22 27.59
N ARG A 278 3.52 -0.23 28.79
CA ARG A 278 4.93 0.15 29.01
C ARG A 278 5.88 -0.66 28.12
N TYR A 279 5.61 -1.95 27.97
CA TYR A 279 6.42 -2.84 27.14
C TYR A 279 5.82 -3.07 25.73
N SER A 280 4.78 -2.33 25.36
CA SER A 280 4.01 -2.49 24.11
C SER A 280 3.54 -3.95 23.86
N LEU A 281 3.38 -4.73 24.94
CA LEU A 281 2.92 -6.11 24.87
C LEU A 281 1.44 -6.20 24.49
N ASP A 282 0.68 -5.13 24.71
CA ASP A 282 -0.73 -5.06 24.32
C ASP A 282 -0.93 -5.08 22.80
N GLU A 283 0.09 -4.76 22.01
CA GLU A 283 0.03 -4.74 20.54
C GLU A 283 0.46 -6.06 19.89
N LEU A 284 0.95 -7.05 20.65
CA LEU A 284 1.34 -8.36 20.13
C LEU A 284 0.25 -9.06 19.28
N PRO A 285 -1.06 -9.00 19.63
CA PRO A 285 -2.10 -9.58 18.79
C PRO A 285 -2.20 -8.98 17.37
N GLN A 286 -1.63 -7.81 17.12
CA GLN A 286 -1.59 -7.21 15.77
C GLN A 286 -0.77 -8.04 14.79
N LEU A 287 0.11 -8.93 15.26
CA LEU A 287 0.82 -9.88 14.41
C LEU A 287 -0.14 -10.76 13.60
N PHE A 288 -1.33 -11.08 14.14
CA PHE A 288 -2.38 -11.79 13.40
C PHE A 288 -2.98 -10.92 12.28
N ASN A 289 -3.12 -9.60 12.49
CA ASN A 289 -3.56 -8.68 11.43
C ASN A 289 -2.54 -8.62 10.29
N VAL A 290 -1.24 -8.64 10.62
CA VAL A 290 -0.16 -8.71 9.62
C VAL A 290 -0.21 -10.02 8.85
N PHE A 291 -0.33 -11.14 9.54
CA PHE A 291 -0.42 -12.46 8.89
C PHE A 291 -1.65 -12.53 7.96
N LYS A 292 -2.80 -12.00 8.39
CA LYS A 292 -4.03 -11.90 7.58
C LYS A 292 -3.90 -10.93 6.39
N GLY A 293 -2.99 -9.96 6.47
CA GLY A 293 -2.70 -9.01 5.40
C GLY A 293 -3.43 -7.68 5.50
N GLU A 294 -4.06 -7.38 6.63
CA GLU A 294 -4.68 -6.08 6.94
C GLU A 294 -3.61 -5.05 7.35
N MET A 295 -2.53 -5.52 7.97
CA MET A 295 -1.38 -4.72 8.37
C MET A 295 -0.08 -5.24 7.76
N SER A 296 0.98 -4.48 7.96
CA SER A 296 2.37 -4.77 7.63
C SER A 296 3.21 -4.83 8.92
N LEU A 297 4.34 -5.54 8.91
CA LEU A 297 5.29 -5.46 10.02
C LEU A 297 5.85 -4.04 10.15
N VAL A 298 6.25 -3.45 9.03
CA VAL A 298 6.84 -2.11 8.92
C VAL A 298 5.94 -1.20 8.09
N GLY A 299 5.61 -0.02 8.63
CA GLY A 299 4.80 0.98 7.94
C GLY A 299 4.35 2.10 8.87
N PRO A 300 3.64 3.11 8.34
CA PRO A 300 3.04 4.18 9.14
C PRO A 300 2.10 3.62 10.20
N ARG A 301 2.10 4.21 11.40
CA ARG A 301 1.25 3.74 12.50
C ARG A 301 -0.23 4.02 12.18
N PRO A 302 -1.14 3.04 12.31
CA PRO A 302 -2.54 3.23 11.98
C PRO A 302 -3.24 4.15 12.98
N GLU A 303 -3.96 5.17 12.48
CA GLU A 303 -4.76 6.08 13.30
C GLU A 303 -6.25 5.75 13.28
N ARG A 304 -7.00 6.28 14.25
CA ARG A 304 -8.47 6.12 14.29
C ARG A 304 -9.09 7.04 13.24
N PRO A 305 -10.14 6.60 12.51
CA PRO A 305 -10.82 7.43 11.51
C PRO A 305 -11.22 8.83 12.02
N VAL A 306 -11.73 8.92 13.25
CA VAL A 306 -12.14 10.19 13.89
C VAL A 306 -11.03 11.24 13.95
N PHE A 307 -9.77 10.80 14.15
CA PHE A 307 -8.63 11.73 14.19
C PHE A 307 -8.13 12.10 12.79
N ILE A 308 -8.32 11.23 11.81
CA ILE A 308 -7.87 11.46 10.43
C ILE A 308 -8.66 12.61 9.81
N GLU A 309 -9.96 12.70 10.07
CA GLU A 309 -10.79 13.82 9.62
C GLU A 309 -10.31 15.17 10.19
N GLN A 310 -9.79 15.17 11.42
CA GLN A 310 -9.24 16.36 12.05
C GLN A 310 -7.85 16.72 11.50
N PHE A 311 -7.01 15.71 11.25
CA PHE A 311 -5.62 15.93 10.82
C PHE A 311 -5.48 16.22 9.33
N LYS A 312 -6.37 15.66 8.49
CA LYS A 312 -6.35 15.88 7.04
C LYS A 312 -6.40 17.37 6.68
N SER A 313 -7.15 18.17 7.43
CA SER A 313 -7.28 19.62 7.20
C SER A 313 -6.14 20.46 7.80
N GLN A 314 -5.35 19.90 8.71
CA GLN A 314 -4.30 20.62 9.44
C GLN A 314 -2.92 20.40 8.86
N ILE A 315 -2.65 19.21 8.30
CA ILE A 315 -1.33 18.82 7.82
C ILE A 315 -1.38 18.54 6.31
N PRO A 316 -0.65 19.32 5.50
CA PRO A 316 -0.50 19.06 4.07
C PRO A 316 -0.02 17.64 3.80
N HIS A 317 -0.57 17.01 2.77
CA HIS A 317 -0.17 15.67 2.32
C HIS A 317 -0.37 14.53 3.34
N TYR A 318 -1.14 14.74 4.42
CA TYR A 318 -1.41 13.74 5.44
C TYR A 318 -1.87 12.39 4.85
N MET A 319 -2.68 12.46 3.79
CA MET A 319 -3.32 11.30 3.16
C MET A 319 -2.34 10.37 2.46
N LEU A 320 -1.17 10.86 2.03
CA LEU A 320 -0.15 10.06 1.35
C LEU A 320 0.36 8.91 2.22
N ARG A 321 0.26 9.03 3.56
CA ARG A 321 0.70 7.97 4.48
C ARG A 321 -0.07 6.66 4.34
N HIS A 322 -1.29 6.70 3.77
CA HIS A 322 -2.11 5.50 3.59
C HIS A 322 -1.92 4.84 2.23
N LYS A 323 -0.96 5.30 1.41
CA LYS A 323 -0.57 4.63 0.16
C LYS A 323 0.22 3.33 0.39
N VAL A 324 0.54 3.03 1.65
CA VAL A 324 1.14 1.77 2.08
C VAL A 324 0.35 1.20 3.26
N LYS A 325 0.46 -0.11 3.47
CA LYS A 325 -0.19 -0.75 4.63
C LYS A 325 0.35 -0.19 5.93
N ALA A 326 -0.55 0.01 6.89
CA ALA A 326 -0.17 0.43 8.23
C ALA A 326 0.73 -0.61 8.90
N GLY A 327 1.72 -0.14 9.67
CA GLY A 327 2.75 -0.93 10.33
C GLY A 327 2.48 -1.18 11.82
N ILE A 328 3.01 -2.29 12.33
CA ILE A 328 3.19 -2.48 13.79
C ILE A 328 4.32 -1.53 14.27
N THR A 329 5.43 -1.56 13.56
CA THR A 329 6.57 -0.63 13.72
C THR A 329 6.75 0.24 12.47
N GLY A 330 7.52 1.31 12.56
CA GLY A 330 7.68 2.29 11.51
C GLY A 330 8.82 3.26 11.77
N TRP A 331 9.25 3.98 10.74
CA TRP A 331 10.38 4.90 10.84
C TRP A 331 10.14 6.02 11.86
N ALA A 332 8.92 6.56 11.92
CA ALA A 332 8.54 7.56 12.92
C ALA A 332 8.69 7.04 14.36
N GLN A 333 8.27 5.80 14.62
CA GLN A 333 8.41 5.15 15.95
C GLN A 333 9.89 4.98 16.33
N ILE A 334 10.74 4.56 15.39
CA ILE A 334 12.18 4.38 15.65
C ILE A 334 12.93 5.69 15.94
N ASN A 335 12.40 6.81 15.43
CA ASN A 335 12.91 8.15 15.70
C ASN A 335 12.23 8.83 16.91
N GLY A 336 11.40 8.10 17.66
CA GLY A 336 10.80 8.59 18.90
C GLY A 336 9.54 9.46 18.73
N TRP A 337 9.00 9.58 17.51
CA TRP A 337 7.79 10.34 17.22
C TRP A 337 6.52 9.54 17.55
N ARG A 338 6.35 9.17 18.82
CA ARG A 338 5.24 8.35 19.35
C ARG A 338 4.40 9.13 20.38
N GLY A 339 3.11 8.82 20.48
CA GLY A 339 2.23 9.41 21.50
C GLY A 339 1.92 10.89 21.24
N ASN A 340 2.17 11.74 22.24
CA ASN A 340 1.85 13.18 22.24
C ASN A 340 2.93 14.08 21.61
N THR A 341 3.86 13.49 20.85
CA THR A 341 4.87 14.25 20.10
C THR A 341 4.27 14.99 18.90
N SER A 342 4.98 15.99 18.37
CA SER A 342 4.61 16.71 17.14
C SER A 342 4.15 15.75 16.04
N LEU A 343 2.93 15.99 15.55
CA LEU A 343 2.31 15.18 14.53
C LEU A 343 2.98 15.44 13.18
N GLU A 344 3.41 16.67 12.92
CA GLU A 344 4.10 17.08 11.68
C GLU A 344 5.37 16.26 11.48
N LYS A 345 6.22 16.14 12.50
CA LYS A 345 7.46 15.35 12.42
C LYS A 345 7.20 13.85 12.26
N ARG A 346 6.11 13.35 12.84
CA ARG A 346 5.66 11.96 12.62
C ARG A 346 5.31 11.75 11.15
N ILE A 347 4.54 12.66 10.57
CA ILE A 347 4.13 12.60 9.16
C ILE A 347 5.35 12.73 8.24
N GLU A 348 6.27 13.66 8.50
CA GLU A 348 7.53 13.78 7.75
C GLU A 348 8.31 12.45 7.73
N CYS A 349 8.40 11.76 8.88
CA CYS A 349 9.07 10.46 8.95
C CYS A 349 8.31 9.35 8.22
N ASP A 350 6.98 9.37 8.26
CA ASP A 350 6.14 8.41 7.54
C ASP A 350 6.26 8.61 6.01
N LEU A 351 6.24 9.87 5.54
CA LEU A 351 6.43 10.20 4.12
C LEU A 351 7.84 9.83 3.66
N TYR A 352 8.87 10.14 4.45
CA TYR A 352 10.25 9.73 4.17
C TYR A 352 10.38 8.21 4.02
N TYR A 353 9.68 7.44 4.85
CA TYR A 353 9.65 5.98 4.75
C TYR A 353 9.03 5.51 3.43
N ILE A 354 7.91 6.11 3.03
CA ILE A 354 7.20 5.75 1.79
C ILE A 354 8.06 6.10 0.58
N GLU A 355 8.58 7.33 0.50
CA GLU A 355 9.39 7.78 -0.65
C GLU A 355 10.66 6.95 -0.86
N ARG A 356 11.26 6.45 0.22
CA ARG A 356 12.54 5.71 0.18
C ARG A 356 12.38 4.25 0.52
N TRP A 357 11.17 3.72 0.35
CA TRP A 357 10.89 2.34 0.72
C TRP A 357 11.86 1.40 -0.01
N SER A 358 12.45 0.49 0.75
CA SER A 358 13.22 -0.62 0.23
C SER A 358 13.21 -1.76 1.23
N ILE A 359 13.45 -2.98 0.77
CA ILE A 359 13.51 -4.17 1.64
C ILE A 359 14.60 -3.98 2.71
N TRP A 360 15.74 -3.40 2.35
CA TRP A 360 16.80 -3.09 3.30
C TRP A 360 16.38 -2.09 4.35
N PHE A 361 15.53 -1.12 3.98
CA PHE A 361 15.01 -0.17 4.94
C PHE A 361 14.04 -0.84 5.93
N ASP A 362 13.18 -1.74 5.46
CA ASP A 362 12.32 -2.55 6.35
C ASP A 362 13.15 -3.40 7.31
N LEU A 363 14.17 -4.11 6.81
CA LEU A 363 15.06 -4.92 7.66
C LEU A 363 15.79 -4.06 8.69
N LYS A 364 16.24 -2.85 8.31
CA LYS A 364 16.84 -1.88 9.24
C LYS A 364 15.85 -1.46 10.31
N ILE A 365 14.60 -1.14 9.95
CA ILE A 365 13.58 -0.74 10.92
C ILE A 365 13.26 -1.89 11.87
N LEU A 366 13.09 -3.12 11.36
CA LEU A 366 12.86 -4.31 12.19
C LEU A 366 14.02 -4.55 13.16
N PHE A 367 15.25 -4.47 12.70
CA PHE A 367 16.44 -4.60 13.54
C PHE A 367 16.46 -3.52 14.63
N LEU A 368 16.25 -2.25 14.27
CA LEU A 368 16.20 -1.15 15.25
C LEU A 368 15.02 -1.28 16.22
N THR A 369 13.91 -1.89 15.81
CA THR A 369 12.74 -2.14 16.67
C THR A 369 13.07 -3.07 17.82
N LEU A 370 13.92 -4.08 17.62
CA LEU A 370 14.33 -5.00 18.68
C LEU A 370 15.05 -4.27 19.83
N PHE A 371 15.80 -3.20 19.52
CA PHE A 371 16.56 -2.44 20.51
C PHE A 371 15.81 -1.22 21.04
N ARG A 372 15.07 -0.51 20.18
CA ARG A 372 14.41 0.78 20.51
C ARG A 372 12.91 0.66 20.75
N GLY A 373 12.24 -0.34 20.19
CA GLY A 373 10.78 -0.47 20.24
C GLY A 373 10.23 -0.95 21.59
N PHE A 374 10.99 -1.77 22.32
CA PHE A 374 10.59 -2.28 23.65
C PHE A 374 10.96 -1.36 24.82
N PHE A 375 11.83 -0.36 24.59
CA PHE A 375 12.37 0.54 25.62
C PHE A 375 12.07 2.01 25.32
N ASP A 376 10.94 2.31 24.70
CA ASP A 376 10.56 3.67 24.31
C ASP A 376 9.95 4.44 25.50
N PRO A 377 10.56 5.56 25.95
CA PRO A 377 10.01 6.38 27.03
C PRO A 377 8.68 7.06 26.68
N ASN A 378 8.26 7.08 25.42
CA ASN A 378 7.03 7.74 24.96
C ASN A 378 5.85 6.77 24.74
N ALA A 379 5.97 5.50 25.16
CA ALA A 379 4.90 4.52 25.10
C ALA A 379 3.93 4.69 26.29
N TYR A 380 3.07 5.71 26.23
CA TYR A 380 2.05 5.95 27.25
C TYR A 380 0.67 5.43 26.84
#